data_AF-A0A2J8QUX2-F1
#
_entry.id   AF-A0A2J8QUX2-F1
#
_cell.length_a   1.000
_cell.length_b   1.000
_cell.length_c   1.000
_cell.angle_alpha   90.00
_cell.angle_beta   90.00
_cell.angle_gamma   90.00
#
_symmetry.space_group_name_H-M   'P 1'
#
loop_
_entity.id
_entity.type
_entity.pdbx_description
1 polymer ?
#
loop_
_entity_poly.entity_id
_entity_poly.type
_entity_poly.pdbx_seq_one_letter_code
_entity_poly.pdbx_strand_id
1 'polypeptide(L)'
;MDFGLALLLAGLLGLLLGQSLQVKPLQVEPPEPVVAVALGASRQLTCRLACADRGASVQWRGLDTSLGAVQSDTGRSVLTVRNASLSAAGTRVCVGSCGGRTFQHTVQLLVYAFPDQLTVSPAALVPGDPAVACTAHKVTPVDPNALSFSLLVGGQELEGAQALGPEVQEEEEEPQGDEDVLFRVTERWRLPPLGTPVPPALYCQATMRLPGLELSHRQAIPALHALSNPEAPDPTSPEPPDTTSPEPPDTTSPDPPDTTSPDPPDTTSPEPPDTTSPEPAPQQGSTHTPRSPGSTRTHRPEISQAGPTQGEVIPTVSSKPAGDQLPTALWTSSAVLGLLLLALPTYHLWKRCRHLAEDDTHPPASLRLLPQVSAWAGLRGTGQVGISPS
;
A
#
# COMPACT_ATOMS: atom_id res chain seq x y z
N MET A 1 12.17 0.87 -59.11
CA MET A 1 10.92 0.07 -59.24
C MET A 1 9.84 0.63 -58.31
N ASP A 2 9.35 1.84 -58.59
CA ASP A 2 9.10 2.78 -57.47
C ASP A 2 7.61 3.01 -57.20
N PHE A 3 6.76 2.92 -58.23
CA PHE A 3 5.30 2.98 -58.09
C PHE A 3 4.74 1.86 -57.20
N GLY A 4 5.29 0.65 -57.28
CA GLY A 4 4.87 -0.47 -56.43
C GLY A 4 5.21 -0.24 -54.96
N LEU A 5 6.38 0.35 -54.68
CA LEU A 5 6.79 0.69 -53.31
C LEU A 5 5.95 1.85 -52.75
N ALA A 6 5.65 2.86 -53.56
CA ALA A 6 4.77 3.96 -53.16
C ALA A 6 3.34 3.49 -52.85
N LEU A 7 2.77 2.59 -53.66
CA LEU A 7 1.46 1.98 -53.41
C LEU A 7 1.46 1.09 -52.15
N LEU A 8 2.52 0.31 -51.92
CA LEU A 8 2.68 -0.47 -50.68
C LEU A 8 2.78 0.44 -49.44
N LEU A 9 3.57 1.51 -49.50
CA LEU A 9 3.70 2.47 -48.40
C LEU A 9 2.40 3.24 -48.13
N ALA A 10 1.66 3.64 -49.18
CA ALA A 10 0.35 4.25 -49.04
C ALA A 10 -0.70 3.28 -48.45
N GLY A 11 -0.68 2.01 -48.88
CA GLY A 11 -1.52 0.95 -48.31
C GLY A 11 -1.19 0.66 -46.84
N LEU A 12 0.10 0.62 -46.49
CA LEU A 12 0.56 0.47 -45.10
C LEU A 12 0.18 1.67 -44.23
N LEU A 13 0.33 2.90 -44.72
CA LEU A 13 -0.19 4.09 -44.01
C LEU A 13 -1.70 4.04 -43.85
N GLY A 14 -2.44 3.60 -44.86
CA GLY A 14 -3.89 3.38 -44.78
C GLY A 14 -4.29 2.32 -43.75
N LEU A 15 -3.50 1.26 -43.59
CA LEU A 15 -3.70 0.22 -42.57
C LEU A 15 -3.26 0.66 -41.16
N LEU A 16 -2.33 1.60 -41.05
CA LEU A 16 -1.90 2.20 -39.77
C LEU A 16 -2.90 3.27 -39.28
N LEU A 17 -3.33 4.16 -40.17
CA LEU A 17 -4.32 5.21 -39.89
C LEU A 17 -5.76 4.68 -39.85
N GLY A 18 -6.03 3.56 -40.53
CA GLY A 18 -7.31 2.85 -40.53
C GLY A 18 -7.60 2.08 -39.24
N GLN A 19 -6.64 2.00 -38.31
CA GLN A 19 -6.91 1.56 -36.94
C GLN A 19 -7.72 2.63 -36.21
N SER A 20 -9.04 2.60 -36.40
CA SER A 20 -9.98 3.36 -35.58
C SER A 20 -9.61 3.16 -34.12
N LEU A 21 -9.37 4.26 -33.38
CA LEU A 21 -9.14 4.17 -31.95
C LEU A 21 -10.40 3.59 -31.31
N GLN A 22 -10.38 2.28 -30.99
CA GLN A 22 -11.54 1.53 -30.54
C GLN A 22 -11.89 1.95 -29.10
N VAL A 23 -12.57 3.09 -28.98
CA VAL A 23 -13.13 3.60 -27.73
C VAL A 23 -14.05 2.51 -27.17
N LYS A 24 -13.61 1.86 -26.09
CA LYS A 24 -14.46 0.92 -25.34
C LYS A 24 -15.74 1.67 -24.96
N PRO A 25 -16.94 1.16 -25.33
CA PRO A 25 -18.18 1.92 -25.17
C PRO A 25 -18.49 2.17 -23.69
N LEU A 26 -18.03 1.29 -22.79
CA LEU A 26 -17.98 1.55 -21.35
C LEU A 26 -16.60 2.08 -20.96
N GLN A 27 -16.58 3.24 -20.32
CA GLN A 27 -15.39 3.89 -19.77
C GLN A 27 -15.57 4.12 -18.26
N VAL A 28 -14.46 4.03 -17.51
CA VAL A 28 -14.38 4.47 -16.11
C VAL A 28 -13.32 5.56 -16.02
N GLU A 29 -13.58 6.54 -15.17
CA GLU A 29 -12.75 7.69 -14.84
C GLU A 29 -12.62 7.76 -13.31
N PRO A 30 -11.41 7.71 -12.74
CA PRO A 30 -10.12 7.58 -13.42
C PRO A 30 -9.94 6.16 -14.03
N PRO A 31 -9.11 5.99 -15.08
CA PRO A 31 -9.09 4.79 -15.91
C PRO A 31 -8.21 3.64 -15.40
N GLU A 32 -7.46 3.82 -14.31
CA GLU A 32 -6.53 2.82 -13.77
C GLU A 32 -7.27 1.61 -13.18
N PRO A 33 -6.73 0.37 -13.34
CA PRO A 33 -7.33 -0.83 -12.77
C PRO A 33 -7.21 -0.92 -11.24
N VAL A 34 -6.35 -0.08 -10.64
CA VAL A 34 -6.20 0.09 -9.20
C VAL A 34 -6.18 1.57 -8.89
N VAL A 35 -6.99 2.02 -7.93
CA VAL A 35 -7.06 3.42 -7.49
C VAL A 35 -6.74 3.49 -6.01
N ALA A 36 -5.61 4.12 -5.68
CA ALA A 36 -5.21 4.41 -4.31
C ALA A 36 -6.06 5.57 -3.72
N VAL A 37 -6.49 5.42 -2.46
CA VAL A 37 -7.27 6.41 -1.70
C VAL A 37 -6.69 6.49 -0.29
N ALA A 38 -6.38 7.69 0.20
CA ALA A 38 -5.92 7.84 1.59
C ALA A 38 -7.07 7.56 2.58
N LEU A 39 -6.74 7.04 3.76
CA LEU A 39 -7.67 6.89 4.88
C LEU A 39 -8.34 8.24 5.20
N GLY A 40 -9.63 8.23 5.49
CA GLY A 40 -10.44 9.44 5.71
C GLY A 40 -10.71 10.30 4.46
N ALA A 41 -10.04 10.05 3.32
CA ALA A 41 -10.27 10.81 2.10
C ALA A 41 -11.60 10.46 1.41
N SER A 42 -11.94 11.24 0.37
CA SER A 42 -13.09 10.98 -0.49
C SER A 42 -12.62 10.79 -1.94
N ARG A 43 -13.20 9.82 -2.66
CA ARG A 43 -12.87 9.50 -4.05
C ARG A 43 -14.14 9.24 -4.85
N GLN A 44 -14.17 9.70 -6.10
CA GLN A 44 -15.27 9.45 -7.02
C GLN A 44 -14.78 8.61 -8.20
N LEU A 45 -15.57 7.58 -8.56
CA LEU A 45 -15.42 6.77 -9.76
C LEU A 45 -16.61 7.08 -10.68
N THR A 46 -16.34 7.76 -11.79
CA THR A 46 -17.32 8.03 -12.85
C THR A 46 -17.28 6.87 -13.84
N CYS A 47 -18.41 6.21 -14.08
CA CYS A 47 -18.60 5.30 -15.20
C CYS A 47 -19.50 5.95 -16.26
N ARG A 48 -19.17 5.76 -17.54
CA ARG A 48 -19.91 6.29 -18.70
C ARG A 48 -20.09 5.19 -19.75
N LEU A 49 -21.27 5.13 -20.37
CA LEU A 49 -21.61 4.20 -21.44
C LEU A 49 -22.08 4.96 -22.68
N ALA A 50 -21.29 4.94 -23.74
CA ALA A 50 -21.69 5.39 -25.06
C ALA A 50 -22.67 4.39 -25.68
N CYS A 51 -23.89 4.84 -25.98
CA CYS A 51 -24.95 4.03 -26.57
C CYS A 51 -25.80 4.90 -27.52
N ALA A 52 -26.03 4.43 -28.74
CA ALA A 52 -26.88 5.12 -29.71
C ALA A 52 -28.38 4.74 -29.54
N ASP A 53 -28.65 3.55 -28.99
CA ASP A 53 -29.99 3.04 -28.74
C ASP A 53 -30.61 3.65 -27.48
N ARG A 54 -31.94 3.75 -27.44
CA ARG A 54 -32.66 4.07 -26.19
C ARG A 54 -32.59 2.86 -25.25
N GLY A 55 -32.40 3.10 -23.96
CA GLY A 55 -32.35 2.04 -22.93
C GLY A 55 -30.95 1.73 -22.39
N ALA A 56 -29.97 2.61 -22.58
CA ALA A 56 -28.66 2.50 -21.95
C ALA A 56 -28.75 2.52 -20.41
N SER A 57 -28.24 1.48 -19.74
CA SER A 57 -28.18 1.39 -18.28
C SER A 57 -26.74 1.25 -17.80
N VAL A 58 -26.44 1.82 -16.62
CA VAL A 58 -25.11 1.76 -15.98
C VAL A 58 -25.29 1.59 -14.47
N GLN A 59 -24.59 0.61 -13.89
CA GLN A 59 -24.69 0.24 -12.49
C GLN A 59 -23.31 -0.09 -11.90
N TRP A 60 -23.01 0.45 -10.71
CA TRP A 60 -21.88 0.00 -9.90
C TRP A 60 -22.26 -1.20 -9.01
N ARG A 61 -21.33 -2.14 -8.86
CA ARG A 61 -21.42 -3.31 -7.98
C ARG A 61 -20.12 -3.44 -7.19
N GLY A 62 -20.21 -3.71 -5.89
CA GLY A 62 -19.10 -4.23 -5.09
C GLY A 62 -19.21 -5.74 -5.05
N LEU A 63 -18.10 -6.46 -5.18
CA LEU A 63 -18.10 -7.92 -4.99
C LEU A 63 -17.83 -8.30 -3.52
N ASP A 64 -17.00 -7.50 -2.84
CA ASP A 64 -16.38 -7.89 -1.56
C ASP A 64 -16.63 -6.88 -0.42
N THR A 65 -17.37 -5.79 -0.66
CA THR A 65 -17.34 -4.59 0.19
C THR A 65 -18.68 -3.88 0.34
N SER A 66 -18.74 -2.92 1.28
CA SER A 66 -19.71 -1.82 1.20
C SER A 66 -19.56 -1.08 -0.15
N LEU A 67 -20.69 -0.74 -0.79
CA LEU A 67 -20.65 -0.25 -2.16
C LEU A 67 -20.13 1.19 -2.24
N GLY A 68 -20.54 2.04 -1.30
CA GLY A 68 -20.42 3.50 -1.34
C GLY A 68 -21.70 4.17 -1.86
N ALA A 69 -21.72 5.50 -1.94
CA ALA A 69 -22.89 6.24 -2.43
C ALA A 69 -22.92 6.24 -3.97
N VAL A 70 -23.96 5.64 -4.57
CA VAL A 70 -24.10 5.53 -6.03
C VAL A 70 -25.21 6.46 -6.54
N GLN A 71 -24.91 7.23 -7.58
CA GLN A 71 -25.86 8.05 -8.34
C GLN A 71 -25.85 7.61 -9.81
N SER A 72 -27.01 7.36 -10.42
CA SER A 72 -27.10 6.88 -11.81
C SER A 72 -28.05 7.73 -12.65
N ASP A 73 -27.53 8.20 -13.78
CA ASP A 73 -28.23 8.89 -14.86
C ASP A 73 -28.27 8.00 -16.12
N THR A 74 -28.93 8.44 -17.18
CA THR A 74 -28.87 7.75 -18.49
C THR A 74 -27.44 7.72 -19.03
N GLY A 75 -26.87 6.51 -19.18
CA GLY A 75 -25.51 6.33 -19.70
C GLY A 75 -24.37 6.78 -18.77
N ARG A 76 -24.65 7.13 -17.50
CA ARG A 76 -23.64 7.57 -16.52
C ARG A 76 -23.97 7.02 -15.14
N SER A 77 -22.98 6.45 -14.43
CA SER A 77 -23.14 6.07 -13.02
C SER A 77 -21.91 6.46 -12.22
N VAL A 78 -22.13 7.08 -11.07
CA VAL A 78 -21.12 7.76 -10.27
C VAL A 78 -21.11 7.13 -8.89
N LEU A 79 -20.03 6.43 -8.57
CA LEU A 79 -19.77 5.90 -7.24
C LEU A 79 -18.90 6.91 -6.48
N THR A 80 -19.35 7.34 -5.30
CA THR A 80 -18.60 8.21 -4.39
C THR A 80 -18.32 7.47 -3.08
N VAL A 81 -17.04 7.26 -2.78
CA VAL A 81 -16.54 6.89 -1.45
C VAL A 81 -16.27 8.18 -0.68
N ARG A 82 -16.70 8.23 0.58
CA ARG A 82 -16.51 9.36 1.50
C ARG A 82 -15.95 8.83 2.82
N ASN A 83 -15.04 9.57 3.44
CA ASN A 83 -14.37 9.19 4.69
C ASN A 83 -13.87 7.74 4.65
N ALA A 84 -12.98 7.44 3.70
CA ALA A 84 -12.60 6.06 3.37
C ALA A 84 -11.94 5.34 4.56
N SER A 85 -12.61 4.30 5.05
CA SER A 85 -12.06 3.27 5.94
C SER A 85 -11.30 2.19 5.15
N LEU A 86 -10.51 1.33 5.81
CA LEU A 86 -9.90 0.17 5.14
C LEU A 86 -10.97 -0.79 4.62
N SER A 87 -12.11 -0.89 5.31
CA SER A 87 -13.30 -1.62 4.83
C SER A 87 -13.93 -1.05 3.54
N ALA A 88 -13.45 0.08 3.01
CA ALA A 88 -13.77 0.55 1.66
C ALA A 88 -12.85 -0.05 0.56
N ALA A 89 -11.68 -0.60 0.89
CA ALA A 89 -10.80 -1.27 -0.06
C ALA A 89 -11.43 -2.58 -0.60
N GLY A 90 -11.27 -2.87 -1.89
CA GLY A 90 -11.85 -4.07 -2.54
C GLY A 90 -12.41 -3.83 -3.94
N THR A 91 -12.91 -4.90 -4.57
CA THR A 91 -13.27 -4.90 -6.00
C THR A 91 -14.56 -4.12 -6.27
N ARG A 92 -14.49 -3.10 -7.13
CA ARG A 92 -15.66 -2.42 -7.70
C ARG A 92 -15.77 -2.75 -9.19
N VAL A 93 -16.98 -3.08 -9.64
CA VAL A 93 -17.29 -3.38 -11.04
C VAL A 93 -18.37 -2.42 -11.52
N CYS A 94 -18.07 -1.61 -12.53
CA CYS A 94 -19.12 -0.97 -13.32
C CYS A 94 -19.61 -1.95 -14.37
N VAL A 95 -20.93 -2.14 -14.45
CA VAL A 95 -21.61 -2.90 -15.51
C VAL A 95 -22.50 -1.94 -16.28
N GLY A 96 -22.43 -1.99 -17.61
CA GLY A 96 -23.29 -1.20 -18.48
C GLY A 96 -23.89 -2.03 -19.61
N SER A 97 -25.17 -1.79 -19.93
CA SER A 97 -25.88 -2.52 -20.98
C SER A 97 -26.49 -1.58 -22.01
N CYS A 98 -26.37 -1.94 -23.29
CA CYS A 98 -26.81 -1.17 -24.46
C CYS A 98 -27.14 -2.13 -25.61
N GLY A 99 -28.30 -2.00 -26.26
CA GLY A 99 -28.65 -2.81 -27.44
C GLY A 99 -28.59 -4.33 -27.22
N GLY A 100 -28.91 -4.82 -26.02
CA GLY A 100 -28.80 -6.24 -25.64
C GLY A 100 -27.35 -6.72 -25.37
N ARG A 101 -26.35 -5.87 -25.55
CA ARG A 101 -24.94 -6.13 -25.20
C ARG A 101 -24.66 -5.63 -23.79
N THR A 102 -23.78 -6.34 -23.07
CA THR A 102 -23.29 -5.93 -21.76
C THR A 102 -21.78 -5.77 -21.80
N PHE A 103 -21.31 -4.74 -21.10
CA PHE A 103 -19.92 -4.37 -20.93
C PHE A 103 -19.62 -4.27 -19.43
N GLN A 104 -18.38 -4.51 -19.03
CA GLN A 104 -17.95 -4.33 -17.64
C GLN A 104 -16.55 -3.73 -17.57
N HIS A 105 -16.29 -3.00 -16.49
CA HIS A 105 -14.99 -2.47 -16.14
C HIS A 105 -14.77 -2.70 -14.63
N THR A 106 -13.66 -3.33 -14.27
CA THR A 106 -13.29 -3.64 -12.89
C THR A 106 -12.17 -2.73 -12.43
N VAL A 107 -12.32 -2.14 -11.25
CA VAL A 107 -11.32 -1.30 -10.59
C VAL A 107 -11.19 -1.73 -9.13
N GLN A 108 -9.96 -1.98 -8.69
CA GLN A 108 -9.64 -2.25 -7.30
C GLN A 108 -9.51 -0.92 -6.55
N LEU A 109 -10.27 -0.73 -5.47
CA LEU A 109 -9.94 0.31 -4.51
C LEU A 109 -8.88 -0.22 -3.53
N LEU A 110 -7.79 0.53 -3.38
CA LEU A 110 -6.77 0.31 -2.36
C LEU A 110 -6.83 1.51 -1.40
N VAL A 111 -7.07 1.25 -0.12
CA VAL A 111 -7.02 2.29 0.92
C VAL A 111 -5.69 2.19 1.65
N TYR A 112 -5.06 3.33 1.91
CA TYR A 112 -3.76 3.41 2.57
C TYR A 112 -3.75 4.51 3.63
N ALA A 113 -2.95 4.33 4.68
CA ALA A 113 -2.55 5.38 5.61
C ALA A 113 -1.03 5.57 5.47
N PHE A 114 -0.60 6.79 5.17
CA PHE A 114 0.80 7.16 5.03
C PHE A 114 1.24 7.88 6.33
N PRO A 115 2.44 7.61 6.88
CA PRO A 115 2.83 8.17 8.16
C PRO A 115 2.97 9.70 8.12
N ASP A 116 2.07 10.39 8.81
CA ASP A 116 2.19 11.83 9.10
C ASP A 116 3.36 12.14 10.06
N GLN A 117 3.84 11.12 10.81
CA GLN A 117 4.93 11.24 11.76
C GLN A 117 5.94 10.08 11.61
N LEU A 118 7.22 10.42 11.60
CA LEU A 118 8.32 9.46 11.83
C LEU A 118 9.04 9.79 13.15
N THR A 119 9.26 8.79 13.99
CA THR A 119 10.09 8.88 15.19
C THR A 119 11.46 8.29 14.91
N VAL A 120 12.54 8.91 15.38
CA VAL A 120 13.93 8.44 15.21
C VAL A 120 14.62 8.23 16.56
N SER A 121 15.44 7.19 16.65
CA SER A 121 16.21 6.86 17.86
C SER A 121 17.63 6.41 17.50
N PRO A 122 18.69 7.05 18.02
CA PRO A 122 18.65 8.22 18.89
C PRO A 122 18.11 9.47 18.16
N ALA A 123 17.59 10.44 18.91
CA ALA A 123 17.01 11.66 18.34
C ALA A 123 18.07 12.58 17.68
N ALA A 124 19.32 12.46 18.12
CA ALA A 124 20.51 13.03 17.50
C ALA A 124 21.69 12.08 17.76
N LEU A 125 22.60 11.98 16.80
CA LEU A 125 23.75 11.08 16.83
C LEU A 125 24.94 11.71 17.56
N VAL A 126 25.63 10.91 18.36
CA VAL A 126 26.93 11.25 18.99
C VAL A 126 28.04 10.31 18.50
N PRO A 127 29.33 10.72 18.58
CA PRO A 127 30.44 9.85 18.18
C PRO A 127 30.47 8.56 19.00
N GLY A 128 30.27 7.42 18.32
CA GLY A 128 30.24 6.09 18.93
C GLY A 128 28.88 5.38 18.86
N ASP A 129 27.81 6.05 18.43
CA ASP A 129 26.51 5.40 18.24
C ASP A 129 26.60 4.28 17.18
N PRO A 130 26.21 3.03 17.52
CA PRO A 130 26.39 1.87 16.63
C PRO A 130 25.23 1.66 15.66
N ALA A 131 24.07 2.30 15.89
CA ALA A 131 22.84 2.03 15.16
C ALA A 131 21.85 3.20 15.19
N VAL A 132 20.93 3.20 14.24
CA VAL A 132 19.76 4.08 14.14
C VAL A 132 18.51 3.22 14.00
N ALA A 133 17.42 3.62 14.65
CA ALA A 133 16.07 3.12 14.41
C ALA A 133 15.17 4.26 13.90
N CYS A 134 14.24 3.92 13.01
CA CYS A 134 13.23 4.85 12.51
C CYS A 134 11.86 4.16 12.46
N THR A 135 10.88 4.78 13.12
CA THR A 135 9.53 4.26 13.30
C THR A 135 8.53 5.11 12.52
N ALA A 136 7.81 4.49 11.60
CA ALA A 136 6.58 5.03 11.02
C ALA A 136 5.38 4.68 11.92
N HIS A 137 4.50 5.65 12.13
CA HIS A 137 3.26 5.51 12.89
C HIS A 137 2.05 5.54 11.96
N LYS A 138 0.95 4.91 12.38
CA LYS A 138 -0.37 4.89 11.73
C LYS A 138 -0.29 4.57 10.23
N VAL A 139 0.54 3.59 9.87
CA VAL A 139 0.82 3.25 8.46
C VAL A 139 0.15 1.94 8.03
N THR A 140 -0.38 1.91 6.81
CA THR A 140 -0.82 0.70 6.11
C THR A 140 -0.94 0.96 4.60
N PRO A 141 -0.62 0.02 3.69
CA PRO A 141 -0.08 -1.32 3.93
C PRO A 141 1.39 -1.30 4.38
N VAL A 142 1.81 -2.41 4.99
CA VAL A 142 3.19 -2.66 5.48
C VAL A 142 3.98 -3.65 4.63
N ASP A 143 3.45 -4.05 3.46
CA ASP A 143 4.15 -4.91 2.51
C ASP A 143 5.43 -4.23 1.99
N PRO A 144 6.58 -4.91 1.92
CA PRO A 144 7.87 -4.28 1.59
C PRO A 144 8.00 -3.77 0.14
N ASN A 145 7.08 -4.15 -0.76
CA ASN A 145 7.00 -3.57 -2.10
C ASN A 145 6.20 -2.26 -2.09
N ALA A 146 5.33 -2.08 -1.10
CA ALA A 146 4.46 -0.92 -0.93
C ALA A 146 5.01 0.11 0.06
N LEU A 147 5.67 -0.31 1.15
CA LEU A 147 6.32 0.55 2.14
C LEU A 147 7.80 0.19 2.24
N SER A 148 8.68 1.19 2.09
CA SER A 148 10.13 1.03 2.14
C SER A 148 10.78 2.13 2.99
N PHE A 149 11.85 1.79 3.68
CA PHE A 149 12.65 2.73 4.48
C PHE A 149 14.06 2.84 3.90
N SER A 150 14.62 4.04 3.93
CA SER A 150 16.02 4.29 3.59
C SER A 150 16.69 5.22 4.60
N LEU A 151 17.97 4.98 4.86
CA LEU A 151 18.82 5.84 5.67
C LEU A 151 19.76 6.61 4.75
N LEU A 152 19.63 7.94 4.77
CA LEU A 152 20.26 8.83 3.81
C LEU A 152 21.33 9.72 4.46
N VAL A 153 22.38 10.04 3.71
CA VAL A 153 23.29 11.16 4.00
C VAL A 153 23.04 12.28 2.98
N GLY A 154 22.52 13.41 3.47
CA GLY A 154 22.08 14.55 2.64
C GLY A 154 20.86 14.24 1.75
N GLY A 155 21.07 13.44 0.71
CA GLY A 155 20.06 13.02 -0.28
C GLY A 155 20.47 11.77 -1.10
N GLN A 156 21.43 11.00 -0.62
CA GLN A 156 21.84 9.69 -1.17
C GLN A 156 21.78 8.64 -0.05
N GLU A 157 21.57 7.37 -0.38
CA GLU A 157 21.59 6.29 0.62
C GLU A 157 22.97 6.15 1.27
N LEU A 158 23.00 5.84 2.57
CA LEU A 158 24.23 5.72 3.33
C LEU A 158 24.93 4.38 3.04
N GLU A 159 25.94 4.41 2.18
CA GLU A 159 26.75 3.25 1.82
C GLU A 159 27.28 2.50 3.06
N GLY A 160 27.04 1.19 3.11
CA GLY A 160 27.47 0.33 4.21
C GLY A 160 26.54 0.28 5.44
N ALA A 161 25.44 1.04 5.46
CA ALA A 161 24.41 0.89 6.49
C ALA A 161 23.70 -0.47 6.36
N GLN A 162 23.69 -1.27 7.44
CA GLN A 162 23.13 -2.63 7.44
C GLN A 162 21.73 -2.60 8.03
N ALA A 163 20.70 -2.62 7.18
CA ALA A 163 19.31 -2.81 7.62
C ALA A 163 19.18 -4.15 8.37
N LEU A 164 18.41 -4.16 9.46
CA LEU A 164 18.20 -5.31 10.33
C LEU A 164 16.84 -5.98 10.08
N GLY A 165 15.92 -5.26 9.40
CA GLY A 165 14.59 -5.73 9.01
C GLY A 165 13.50 -4.97 9.76
N PRO A 166 12.32 -4.74 9.12
CA PRO A 166 11.25 -3.96 9.72
C PRO A 166 10.52 -4.74 10.81
N GLU A 167 10.55 -4.19 12.03
CA GLU A 167 9.71 -4.63 13.15
C GLU A 167 8.30 -4.04 12.98
N VAL A 168 7.32 -4.88 12.67
CA VAL A 168 5.90 -4.48 12.56
C VAL A 168 5.16 -4.79 13.86
N GLN A 169 4.40 -3.81 14.34
CA GLN A 169 3.50 -3.91 15.51
C GLN A 169 2.14 -3.32 15.13
N GLU A 170 1.05 -3.86 15.67
CA GLU A 170 -0.26 -3.20 15.59
C GLU A 170 -0.25 -1.99 16.54
N GLU A 171 -0.87 -0.87 16.14
CA GLU A 171 -0.84 0.36 16.94
C GLU A 171 -2.05 0.43 17.88
N GLU A 172 -1.83 -0.05 19.12
CA GLU A 172 -2.83 -0.07 20.20
C GLU A 172 -3.20 1.35 20.70
N GLU A 173 -4.17 1.99 20.07
CA GLU A 173 -5.01 3.03 20.70
C GLU A 173 -6.26 2.38 21.32
N GLU A 174 -6.85 2.99 22.38
CA GLU A 174 -8.07 2.43 22.99
C GLU A 174 -9.26 2.50 22.00
N PRO A 175 -9.79 1.35 21.54
CA PRO A 175 -10.64 1.33 20.35
C PRO A 175 -12.02 1.94 20.59
N GLN A 176 -12.33 3.03 19.90
CA GLN A 176 -13.64 3.68 19.91
C GLN A 176 -14.61 3.09 18.87
N GLY A 177 -14.53 1.77 18.64
CA GLY A 177 -15.46 1.01 17.80
C GLY A 177 -14.78 -0.02 16.91
N ASP A 178 -15.40 -0.29 15.75
CA ASP A 178 -14.79 -1.05 14.64
C ASP A 178 -13.72 -0.18 13.93
N GLU A 179 -12.65 0.18 14.65
CA GLU A 179 -11.58 1.02 14.11
C GLU A 179 -10.63 0.23 13.20
N ASP A 180 -10.15 0.90 12.15
CA ASP A 180 -9.28 0.32 11.14
C ASP A 180 -7.89 0.04 11.73
N VAL A 181 -7.46 -1.23 11.78
CA VAL A 181 -6.14 -1.60 12.34
C VAL A 181 -5.02 -0.98 11.51
N LEU A 182 -4.27 -0.06 12.13
CA LEU A 182 -3.06 0.54 11.60
C LEU A 182 -1.83 -0.01 12.30
N PHE A 183 -0.67 0.13 11.65
CA PHE A 183 0.58 -0.44 12.12
C PHE A 183 1.61 0.62 12.48
N ARG A 184 2.46 0.26 13.43
CA ARG A 184 3.73 0.91 13.74
C ARG A 184 4.84 0.05 13.15
N VAL A 185 5.67 0.63 12.28
CA VAL A 185 6.75 -0.10 11.58
C VAL A 185 8.10 0.54 11.89
N THR A 186 9.02 -0.20 12.48
CA THR A 186 10.37 0.27 12.83
C THR A 186 11.43 -0.45 12.03
N GLU A 187 12.10 0.25 11.11
CA GLU A 187 13.35 -0.23 10.50
C GLU A 187 14.55 0.18 11.36
N ARG A 188 15.60 -0.64 11.37
CA ARG A 188 16.85 -0.37 12.11
C ARG A 188 18.05 -0.60 11.23
N TRP A 189 19.04 0.28 11.30
CA TRP A 189 20.33 0.11 10.62
C TRP A 189 21.47 0.09 11.63
N ARG A 190 22.39 -0.86 11.50
CA ARG A 190 23.73 -0.73 12.07
C ARG A 190 24.51 0.26 11.20
N LEU A 191 25.13 1.27 11.83
CA LEU A 191 25.83 2.33 11.12
C LEU A 191 27.20 1.85 10.61
N PRO A 192 27.63 2.31 9.42
CA PRO A 192 29.02 2.23 8.98
C PRO A 192 29.87 3.29 9.71
N PRO A 193 31.22 3.22 9.61
CA PRO A 193 32.07 4.34 9.99
C PRO A 193 31.70 5.59 9.19
N LEU A 194 31.12 6.59 9.85
CA LEU A 194 30.83 7.88 9.22
C LEU A 194 32.16 8.56 8.87
N GLY A 195 32.32 8.96 7.61
CA GLY A 195 33.57 9.51 7.09
C GLY A 195 33.98 10.84 7.72
N THR A 196 35.17 11.32 7.37
CA THR A 196 35.68 12.62 7.80
C THR A 196 35.65 13.64 6.64
N PRO A 197 35.06 14.85 6.82
CA PRO A 197 34.32 15.32 7.99
C PRO A 197 32.99 14.56 8.19
N VAL A 198 32.57 14.45 9.45
CA VAL A 198 31.32 13.78 9.85
C VAL A 198 30.13 14.54 9.22
N PRO A 199 29.15 13.85 8.60
CA PRO A 199 27.99 14.51 8.01
C PRO A 199 27.17 15.22 9.10
N PRO A 200 26.65 16.45 8.87
CA PRO A 200 25.96 17.23 9.89
C PRO A 200 24.61 16.64 10.31
N ALA A 201 24.02 15.77 9.47
CA ALA A 201 22.85 14.97 9.80
C ALA A 201 22.80 13.73 8.89
N LEU A 202 22.23 12.65 9.43
CA LEU A 202 21.59 11.61 8.61
C LEU A 202 20.09 11.91 8.50
N TYR A 203 19.40 11.21 7.60
CA TYR A 203 17.95 11.31 7.45
C TYR A 203 17.35 9.91 7.30
N CYS A 204 16.34 9.59 8.10
CA CYS A 204 15.43 8.50 7.75
C CYS A 204 14.43 9.00 6.71
N GLN A 205 14.17 8.21 5.66
CA GLN A 205 13.04 8.44 4.76
C GLN A 205 12.17 7.19 4.67
N ALA A 206 10.91 7.32 5.07
CA ALA A 206 9.87 6.35 4.74
C ALA A 206 9.28 6.72 3.37
N THR A 207 9.13 5.74 2.48
CA THR A 207 8.63 5.93 1.12
C THR A 207 7.58 4.86 0.80
N MET A 208 6.37 5.30 0.42
CA MET A 208 5.27 4.43 0.03
C MET A 208 5.05 4.49 -1.48
N ARG A 209 4.96 3.33 -2.13
CA ARG A 209 4.79 3.15 -3.57
C ARG A 209 3.55 2.32 -3.85
N LEU A 210 2.58 2.92 -4.53
CA LEU A 210 1.30 2.33 -4.88
C LEU A 210 1.00 2.57 -6.38
N PRO A 211 0.07 1.83 -6.99
CA PRO A 211 -0.29 2.05 -8.39
C PRO A 211 -0.74 3.51 -8.65
N GLY A 212 0.07 4.24 -9.44
CA GLY A 212 -0.16 5.65 -9.76
C GLY A 212 0.20 6.66 -8.67
N LEU A 213 0.91 6.26 -7.60
CA LEU A 213 1.21 7.12 -6.46
C LEU A 213 2.54 6.76 -5.78
N GLU A 214 3.42 7.75 -5.56
CA GLU A 214 4.58 7.64 -4.68
C GLU A 214 4.57 8.79 -3.66
N LEU A 215 4.79 8.47 -2.38
CA LEU A 215 4.80 9.40 -1.25
C LEU A 215 6.08 9.19 -0.44
N SER A 216 6.69 10.26 0.07
CA SER A 216 7.85 10.18 0.98
C SER A 216 7.75 11.16 2.13
N HIS A 217 8.17 10.70 3.32
CA HIS A 217 8.32 11.49 4.54
C HIS A 217 9.76 11.33 5.01
N ARG A 218 10.42 12.43 5.40
CA ARG A 218 11.85 12.41 5.76
C ARG A 218 12.12 13.11 7.09
N GLN A 219 12.59 12.35 8.07
CA GLN A 219 12.97 12.84 9.40
C GLN A 219 14.49 12.97 9.52
N ALA A 220 14.95 14.12 10.01
CA ALA A 220 16.38 14.38 10.22
C ALA A 220 16.88 13.79 11.54
N ILE A 221 18.15 13.39 11.55
CA ILE A 221 18.90 12.86 12.70
C ILE A 221 20.20 13.68 12.79
N PRO A 222 20.22 14.80 13.53
CA PRO A 222 21.39 15.69 13.60
C PRO A 222 22.61 14.98 14.19
N ALA A 223 23.81 15.26 13.67
CA ALA A 223 25.06 14.75 14.23
C ALA A 223 25.66 15.78 15.20
N LEU A 224 25.49 15.54 16.50
CA LEU A 224 26.13 16.33 17.54
C LEU A 224 27.63 16.09 17.51
N HIS A 225 28.35 17.06 16.96
CA HIS A 225 29.80 17.08 17.06
C HIS A 225 30.15 17.26 18.54
N ALA A 226 31.04 16.41 19.05
CA ALA A 226 31.69 16.70 20.31
C ALA A 226 32.42 18.03 20.15
N LEU A 227 31.96 19.07 20.84
CA LEU A 227 32.72 20.29 21.00
C LEU A 227 33.97 19.92 21.80
N SER A 228 35.05 19.65 21.06
CA SER A 228 36.40 19.85 21.57
C SER A 228 36.52 21.34 21.86
N ASN A 229 36.04 21.75 23.03
CA ASN A 229 36.38 23.03 23.62
C ASN A 229 37.91 23.10 23.57
N PRO A 230 38.53 24.04 22.83
CA PRO A 230 39.97 24.20 22.89
C PRO A 230 40.27 24.50 24.34
N GLU A 231 41.03 23.63 25.02
CA GLU A 231 41.45 23.89 26.39
C GLU A 231 42.18 25.23 26.38
N ALA A 232 41.56 26.23 26.99
CA ALA A 232 42.08 27.59 26.94
C ALA A 232 43.49 27.55 27.54
N PRO A 233 44.53 28.01 26.81
CA PRO A 233 45.90 27.85 27.26
C PRO A 233 46.03 28.48 28.64
N ASP A 234 46.38 27.63 29.61
CA ASP A 234 46.38 27.94 31.04
C ASP A 234 47.07 29.30 31.25
N PRO A 235 46.37 30.33 31.77
CA PRO A 235 46.88 31.69 31.75
C PRO A 235 48.03 31.81 32.75
N THR A 236 49.25 31.57 32.27
CA THR A 236 50.51 31.67 33.02
C THR A 236 50.71 33.09 33.51
N SER A 237 50.11 33.42 34.66
CA SER A 237 50.08 34.77 35.19
C SER A 237 51.51 35.28 35.40
N PRO A 238 51.92 36.37 34.75
CA PRO A 238 53.11 37.08 35.14
C PRO A 238 52.92 37.61 36.56
N GLU A 239 53.97 37.53 37.38
CA GLU A 239 53.97 38.14 38.71
C GLU A 239 53.98 39.67 38.54
N PRO A 240 53.06 40.42 39.18
CA PRO A 240 52.95 41.87 38.96
C PRO A 240 54.13 42.61 39.64
N PRO A 241 54.75 43.60 38.99
CA PRO A 241 55.83 44.36 39.59
C PRO A 241 55.31 45.34 40.66
N ASP A 242 55.95 45.34 41.83
CA ASP A 242 55.69 46.31 42.91
C ASP A 242 55.76 47.75 42.38
N THR A 243 54.59 48.40 42.31
CA THR A 243 54.46 49.76 41.79
C THR A 243 53.89 50.67 42.87
N THR A 244 54.78 51.30 43.63
CA THR A 244 54.42 52.25 44.69
C THR A 244 53.74 53.47 44.08
N SER A 245 52.45 53.66 44.36
CA SER A 245 51.64 54.78 43.86
C SER A 245 51.21 55.70 45.01
N PRO A 246 51.26 57.04 44.86
CA PRO A 246 50.96 57.98 45.94
C PRO A 246 49.46 58.18 46.20
N GLU A 247 49.17 58.72 47.39
CA GLU A 247 47.83 58.98 47.93
C GLU A 247 47.06 60.05 47.12
N PRO A 248 45.78 59.82 46.76
CA PRO A 248 44.94 60.81 46.09
C PRO A 248 44.30 61.77 47.10
N PRO A 249 44.17 63.08 46.78
CA PRO A 249 43.50 64.04 47.65
C PRO A 249 41.97 63.90 47.62
N ASP A 250 41.32 64.23 48.74
CA ASP A 250 39.86 64.21 48.89
C ASP A 250 39.13 65.04 47.82
N THR A 251 38.10 64.43 47.21
CA THR A 251 37.10 65.17 46.42
C THR A 251 35.69 64.73 46.79
N THR A 252 35.00 65.56 47.55
CA THR A 252 33.57 65.37 47.89
C THR A 252 32.71 65.45 46.63
N SER A 253 31.71 64.58 46.51
CA SER A 253 30.63 64.70 45.51
C SER A 253 29.32 64.14 46.10
N PRO A 254 28.16 64.63 45.63
CA PRO A 254 26.94 64.68 46.45
C PRO A 254 26.08 63.41 46.41
N ASP A 255 25.15 63.33 47.36
CA ASP A 255 24.12 62.28 47.43
C ASP A 255 23.26 62.18 46.16
N PRO A 256 22.79 60.96 45.82
CA PRO A 256 21.87 60.74 44.71
C PRO A 256 20.45 61.25 45.04
N PRO A 257 19.68 61.72 44.05
CA PRO A 257 18.28 62.10 44.26
C PRO A 257 17.37 60.88 44.46
N ASP A 258 16.43 60.99 45.40
CA ASP A 258 15.37 60.00 45.60
C ASP A 258 14.62 59.69 44.30
N THR A 259 14.66 58.44 43.87
CA THR A 259 13.92 57.97 42.70
C THR A 259 12.74 57.13 43.17
N THR A 260 11.56 57.74 43.27
CA THR A 260 10.34 57.07 43.73
C THR A 260 9.91 55.98 42.75
N SER A 261 9.94 54.73 43.16
CA SER A 261 9.34 53.62 42.40
C SER A 261 7.83 53.83 42.24
N PRO A 262 7.26 53.76 41.03
CA PRO A 262 5.84 53.54 40.86
C PRO A 262 5.51 52.07 41.15
N ASP A 263 4.48 51.82 41.94
CA ASP A 263 3.94 50.46 42.13
C ASP A 263 3.40 49.89 40.79
N PRO A 264 3.49 48.57 40.58
CA PRO A 264 2.88 47.94 39.40
C PRO A 264 1.35 48.01 39.50
N PRO A 265 0.63 48.24 38.38
CA PRO A 265 -0.83 48.21 38.38
C PRO A 265 -1.34 46.78 38.57
N ASP A 266 -2.34 46.61 39.45
CA ASP A 266 -3.05 45.34 39.63
C ASP A 266 -3.69 44.87 38.31
N THR A 267 -3.10 43.85 37.68
CA THR A 267 -3.74 43.15 36.57
C THR A 267 -4.80 42.18 37.10
N THR A 268 -6.02 42.70 37.28
CA THR A 268 -7.19 41.89 37.61
C THR A 268 -7.41 40.82 36.54
N SER A 269 -7.25 39.54 36.90
CA SER A 269 -7.50 38.44 35.96
C SER A 269 -8.99 38.40 35.57
N PRO A 270 -9.33 38.30 34.27
CA PRO A 270 -10.71 37.99 33.89
C PRO A 270 -11.05 36.54 34.29
N GLU A 271 -12.24 36.38 34.84
CA GLU A 271 -12.82 35.08 35.20
C GLU A 271 -13.31 34.35 33.93
N PRO A 272 -13.15 33.02 33.80
CA PRO A 272 -13.63 32.30 32.63
C PRO A 272 -15.17 32.27 32.59
N PRO A 273 -15.80 32.42 31.42
CA PRO A 273 -17.27 32.37 31.32
C PRO A 273 -17.80 30.94 31.44
N ASP A 274 -18.71 30.71 32.38
CA ASP A 274 -19.43 29.43 32.54
C ASP A 274 -20.22 29.05 31.28
N THR A 275 -19.76 28.03 30.56
CA THR A 275 -20.52 27.41 29.45
C THR A 275 -21.65 26.54 30.02
N THR A 276 -22.75 27.19 30.39
CA THR A 276 -23.96 26.53 30.91
C THR A 276 -24.57 25.60 29.86
N SER A 277 -24.66 24.31 30.18
CA SER A 277 -25.34 23.31 29.35
C SER A 277 -26.87 23.44 29.47
N PRO A 278 -27.64 23.40 28.36
CA PRO A 278 -29.10 23.50 28.39
C PRO A 278 -29.78 22.15 28.62
N GLU A 279 -29.84 21.69 29.87
CA GLU A 279 -30.78 20.62 30.28
C GLU A 279 -32.18 21.24 30.58
N PRO A 280 -33.31 20.61 30.20
CA PRO A 280 -34.57 21.34 30.05
C PRO A 280 -35.28 21.64 31.38
N ALA A 281 -35.86 22.84 31.47
CA ALA A 281 -36.65 23.26 32.62
C ALA A 281 -37.96 22.44 32.75
N PRO A 282 -38.30 21.92 33.95
CA PRO A 282 -39.52 21.17 34.18
C PRO A 282 -40.73 22.10 34.38
N GLN A 283 -41.90 21.67 33.89
CA GLN A 283 -43.19 22.09 34.46
C GLN A 283 -43.96 20.86 34.91
N GLN A 284 -44.30 20.83 36.20
CA GLN A 284 -45.31 19.91 36.73
C GLN A 284 -46.71 20.46 36.44
N GLY A 285 -47.72 19.58 36.42
CA GLY A 285 -49.08 20.00 36.76
C GLY A 285 -50.16 19.81 35.69
N SER A 286 -50.36 18.58 35.20
CA SER A 286 -51.67 17.93 35.40
C SER A 286 -51.66 16.43 35.09
N THR A 287 -52.04 15.67 36.11
CA THR A 287 -52.69 14.35 36.06
C THR A 287 -53.73 14.26 34.94
N HIS A 288 -53.90 13.09 34.31
CA HIS A 288 -55.21 12.42 34.06
C HIS A 288 -55.05 11.13 33.23
N THR A 289 -54.93 9.99 33.91
CA THR A 289 -55.09 8.66 33.31
C THR A 289 -56.55 8.21 33.32
N PRO A 290 -57.07 7.75 32.16
CA PRO A 290 -57.98 6.62 32.09
C PRO A 290 -57.29 5.49 31.30
N ARG A 291 -56.96 4.34 31.92
CA ARG A 291 -57.90 3.27 32.31
C ARG A 291 -58.72 2.78 31.11
N SER A 292 -58.32 1.65 30.55
CA SER A 292 -59.14 0.86 29.64
C SER A 292 -60.35 0.24 30.36
N PRO A 293 -61.54 0.28 29.76
CA PRO A 293 -62.52 -0.79 29.80
C PRO A 293 -62.52 -1.56 28.47
N GLY A 294 -62.85 -2.85 28.48
CA GLY A 294 -62.86 -3.69 27.28
C GLY A 294 -64.27 -4.04 26.77
N SER A 295 -64.30 -4.82 25.67
CA SER A 295 -65.43 -5.62 25.17
C SER A 295 -66.72 -4.89 24.75
N THR A 296 -67.02 -4.89 23.44
CA THR A 296 -68.10 -5.72 22.87
C THR A 296 -68.22 -5.56 21.33
N ARG A 297 -68.90 -6.54 20.69
CA ARG A 297 -69.35 -6.62 19.28
C ARG A 297 -68.26 -6.57 18.20
N THR A 298 -67.93 -7.69 17.54
CA THR A 298 -68.74 -8.44 16.53
C THR A 298 -68.80 -7.73 15.17
N HIS A 299 -68.06 -8.24 14.18
CA HIS A 299 -68.67 -8.85 12.99
C HIS A 299 -67.70 -9.82 12.27
N ARG A 300 -68.25 -10.95 11.80
CA ARG A 300 -67.66 -11.93 10.86
C ARG A 300 -68.20 -11.62 9.44
N PRO A 301 -67.61 -12.11 8.31
CA PRO A 301 -67.35 -13.53 8.00
C PRO A 301 -65.84 -13.82 7.70
N GLU A 302 -65.25 -15.04 7.59
CA GLU A 302 -65.69 -16.41 7.20
C GLU A 302 -65.82 -16.63 5.66
N ILE A 303 -65.51 -17.75 4.98
CA ILE A 303 -64.90 -19.10 5.21
C ILE A 303 -64.02 -19.38 3.94
N SER A 304 -63.01 -20.26 3.81
CA SER A 304 -62.27 -21.26 4.63
C SER A 304 -60.76 -21.15 4.26
N GLN A 305 -59.74 -21.99 4.52
CA GLN A 305 -59.47 -23.35 5.05
C GLN A 305 -59.82 -24.62 4.24
N ALA A 306 -58.78 -25.38 3.86
CA ALA A 306 -58.79 -26.83 3.69
C ALA A 306 -57.38 -27.38 4.03
N GLY A 307 -57.29 -28.56 4.65
CA GLY A 307 -56.03 -29.15 5.16
C GLY A 307 -55.48 -30.31 4.29
N PRO A 308 -54.31 -30.86 4.66
CA PRO A 308 -53.61 -31.89 3.87
C PRO A 308 -54.02 -33.33 4.21
N THR A 309 -53.80 -34.25 3.27
CA THR A 309 -53.86 -35.71 3.48
C THR A 309 -52.71 -36.42 2.78
N GLN A 310 -52.22 -37.52 3.35
CA GLN A 310 -51.23 -38.40 2.74
C GLN A 310 -51.87 -39.33 1.69
N GLY A 311 -51.06 -39.81 0.73
CA GLY A 311 -51.42 -40.88 -0.20
C GLY A 311 -50.19 -41.41 -0.93
N GLU A 312 -49.73 -42.60 -0.56
CA GLU A 312 -48.56 -43.27 -1.15
C GLU A 312 -49.00 -44.31 -2.19
N VAL A 313 -48.61 -44.14 -3.46
CA VAL A 313 -48.69 -45.18 -4.50
C VAL A 313 -47.52 -44.99 -5.49
N ILE A 314 -46.79 -46.07 -5.79
CA ILE A 314 -45.79 -46.15 -6.87
C ILE A 314 -46.35 -47.05 -7.98
N PRO A 315 -46.26 -46.63 -9.26
CA PRO A 315 -45.73 -47.57 -10.27
C PRO A 315 -44.83 -46.94 -11.35
N THR A 316 -43.60 -47.46 -11.44
CA THR A 316 -43.08 -48.14 -12.64
C THR A 316 -42.79 -47.34 -13.94
N VAL A 317 -41.52 -46.94 -14.08
CA VAL A 317 -40.61 -47.17 -15.24
C VAL A 317 -40.71 -46.35 -16.55
N SER A 318 -39.53 -45.88 -16.97
CA SER A 318 -39.07 -45.58 -18.36
C SER A 318 -39.65 -44.39 -19.15
N SER A 319 -38.83 -43.34 -19.26
CA SER A 319 -38.30 -42.96 -20.58
C SER A 319 -36.84 -42.48 -20.47
N LYS A 320 -36.09 -42.55 -21.58
CA LYS A 320 -34.64 -42.34 -21.66
C LYS A 320 -34.34 -41.04 -22.42
N PRO A 321 -33.52 -40.11 -21.91
CA PRO A 321 -33.08 -38.95 -22.70
C PRO A 321 -32.17 -39.42 -23.85
N ALA A 322 -32.34 -38.80 -25.02
CA ALA A 322 -31.51 -39.06 -26.20
C ALA A 322 -30.16 -38.34 -26.08
N GLY A 323 -29.14 -38.88 -26.75
CA GLY A 323 -27.73 -38.52 -26.51
C GLY A 323 -27.32 -37.12 -26.93
N ASP A 324 -26.27 -36.62 -26.27
CA ASP A 324 -25.65 -35.31 -26.52
C ASP A 324 -25.11 -35.17 -27.95
N GLN A 325 -25.52 -34.11 -28.64
CA GLN A 325 -24.89 -33.61 -29.86
C GLN A 325 -23.98 -32.42 -29.50
N LEU A 326 -22.73 -32.71 -29.11
CA LEU A 326 -21.73 -31.67 -28.85
C LEU A 326 -21.32 -30.97 -30.17
N PRO A 327 -21.14 -29.63 -30.20
CA PRO A 327 -20.83 -28.92 -31.43
C PRO A 327 -19.49 -29.32 -32.05
N THR A 328 -19.49 -29.57 -33.37
CA THR A 328 -18.33 -30.01 -34.16
C THR A 328 -17.13 -29.05 -34.14
N ALA A 329 -17.31 -27.83 -33.64
CA ALA A 329 -16.29 -26.79 -33.55
C ALA A 329 -15.22 -27.03 -32.45
N LEU A 330 -15.48 -27.86 -31.44
CA LEU A 330 -14.52 -28.08 -30.34
C LEU A 330 -13.32 -28.96 -30.74
N TRP A 331 -13.51 -29.88 -31.68
CA TRP A 331 -12.50 -30.87 -32.07
C TRP A 331 -11.33 -30.26 -32.86
N THR A 332 -11.59 -29.26 -33.70
CA THR A 332 -10.54 -28.57 -34.48
C THR A 332 -9.61 -27.75 -33.58
N SER A 333 -10.17 -27.06 -32.58
CA SER A 333 -9.40 -26.29 -31.60
C SER A 333 -8.44 -27.16 -30.79
N SER A 334 -8.91 -28.32 -30.30
CA SER A 334 -8.08 -29.28 -29.56
C SER A 334 -6.94 -29.86 -30.41
N ALA A 335 -7.22 -30.22 -31.67
CA ALA A 335 -6.20 -30.74 -32.58
C ALA A 335 -5.11 -29.71 -32.92
N VAL A 336 -5.50 -28.44 -33.16
CA VAL A 336 -4.54 -27.35 -33.44
C VAL A 336 -3.70 -27.02 -32.21
N LEU A 337 -4.30 -26.98 -31.01
CA LEU A 337 -3.57 -26.74 -29.77
C LEU A 337 -2.58 -27.87 -29.47
N GLY A 338 -2.97 -29.14 -29.68
CA GLY A 338 -2.09 -30.29 -29.54
C GLY A 338 -0.89 -30.25 -30.51
N LEU A 339 -1.12 -29.88 -31.76
CA LEU A 339 -0.03 -29.68 -32.74
C LEU A 339 0.91 -28.55 -32.33
N LEU A 340 0.39 -27.42 -31.82
CA LEU A 340 1.20 -26.30 -31.36
C LEU A 340 2.08 -26.69 -30.15
N LEU A 341 1.51 -27.43 -29.20
CA LEU A 341 2.20 -27.96 -28.01
C LEU A 341 3.28 -29.01 -28.33
N LEU A 342 3.21 -29.67 -29.49
CA LEU A 342 4.26 -30.58 -29.98
C LEU A 342 5.32 -29.86 -30.83
N ALA A 343 4.93 -28.82 -31.58
CA ALA A 343 5.85 -28.01 -32.39
C ALA A 343 6.80 -27.16 -31.53
N LEU A 344 6.33 -26.61 -30.41
CA LEU A 344 7.15 -25.80 -29.50
C LEU A 344 8.37 -26.55 -28.91
N PRO A 345 8.22 -27.70 -28.21
CA PRO A 345 9.37 -28.41 -27.64
C PRO A 345 10.31 -28.97 -28.71
N THR A 346 9.80 -29.42 -29.87
CA THR A 346 10.65 -29.89 -30.97
C THR A 346 11.46 -28.76 -31.60
N TYR A 347 10.87 -27.58 -31.79
CA TYR A 347 11.59 -26.37 -32.21
C TYR A 347 12.63 -25.90 -31.17
N HIS A 348 12.28 -25.92 -29.88
CA HIS A 348 13.23 -25.56 -28.81
C HIS A 348 14.41 -26.54 -28.69
N LEU A 349 14.16 -27.84 -28.85
CA LEU A 349 15.21 -28.87 -28.90
C LEU A 349 16.10 -28.68 -30.13
N TRP A 350 15.52 -28.50 -31.32
CA TRP A 350 16.27 -28.24 -32.55
C TRP A 350 17.14 -26.98 -32.43
N LYS A 351 16.60 -25.90 -31.86
CA LYS A 351 17.34 -24.65 -31.61
C LYS A 351 18.49 -24.86 -30.60
N ARG A 352 18.29 -25.65 -29.54
CA ARG A 352 19.37 -26.01 -28.59
C ARG A 352 20.47 -26.85 -29.23
N CYS A 353 20.11 -27.88 -30.00
CA CYS A 353 21.07 -28.70 -30.72
C CYS A 353 21.85 -27.90 -31.77
N ARG A 354 21.22 -26.93 -32.43
CA ARG A 354 21.92 -26.05 -33.37
C ARG A 354 22.96 -25.16 -32.68
N HIS A 355 22.66 -24.59 -31.52
CA HIS A 355 23.66 -23.84 -30.75
C HIS A 355 24.86 -24.69 -30.31
N LEU A 356 24.64 -25.97 -29.96
CA LEU A 356 25.72 -26.91 -29.62
C LEU A 356 26.60 -27.31 -30.82
N ALA A 357 26.08 -27.24 -32.05
CA ALA A 357 26.84 -27.57 -33.26
C ALA A 357 27.68 -26.38 -33.80
N GLU A 358 27.43 -25.16 -33.34
CA GLU A 358 28.12 -23.94 -33.79
C GLU A 358 29.35 -23.59 -32.90
N ASP A 359 29.40 -24.11 -31.66
CA ASP A 359 30.42 -23.80 -30.64
C ASP A 359 31.70 -24.67 -30.74
N ASP A 360 31.67 -25.74 -31.54
CA ASP A 360 32.68 -26.83 -31.58
C ASP A 360 33.99 -26.44 -32.31
N THR A 361 34.33 -25.15 -32.32
CA THR A 361 35.51 -24.58 -33.03
C THR A 361 36.61 -24.03 -32.11
N HIS A 362 36.37 -23.86 -30.80
CA HIS A 362 37.33 -23.25 -29.88
C HIS A 362 37.39 -23.98 -28.52
N PRO A 363 38.50 -24.69 -28.19
CA PRO A 363 38.60 -25.44 -26.93
C PRO A 363 39.02 -24.55 -25.74
N PRO A 364 38.25 -24.50 -24.63
CA PRO A 364 38.66 -23.79 -23.41
C PRO A 364 39.69 -24.59 -22.60
N ALA A 365 40.73 -23.90 -22.12
CA ALA A 365 41.88 -24.54 -21.45
C ALA A 365 41.72 -24.62 -19.92
N SER A 366 41.05 -25.67 -19.41
CA SER A 366 40.88 -25.85 -17.95
C SER A 366 40.82 -27.32 -17.44
N LEU A 367 41.46 -28.27 -18.13
CA LEU A 367 41.67 -29.64 -17.62
C LEU A 367 43.17 -30.00 -17.47
N ARG A 368 43.82 -29.37 -16.49
CA ARG A 368 45.14 -29.78 -15.95
C ARG A 368 45.11 -29.80 -14.43
N LEU A 369 44.56 -30.87 -13.83
CA LEU A 369 44.91 -31.38 -12.48
C LEU A 369 44.06 -32.61 -12.11
N LEU A 370 44.44 -33.78 -12.60
CA LEU A 370 44.22 -35.11 -11.98
C LEU A 370 45.26 -36.08 -12.61
N PRO A 371 45.84 -37.03 -11.85
CA PRO A 371 47.00 -37.79 -12.32
C PRO A 371 46.64 -38.93 -13.27
N GLN A 372 47.57 -39.26 -14.16
CA GLN A 372 47.53 -40.49 -14.96
C GLN A 372 47.71 -41.73 -14.06
N VAL A 373 46.83 -42.72 -14.24
CA VAL A 373 47.11 -44.12 -13.90
C VAL A 373 46.77 -44.97 -15.12
N SER A 374 47.75 -45.71 -15.62
CA SER A 374 47.65 -46.44 -16.88
C SER A 374 46.86 -47.75 -16.76
N ALA A 375 46.24 -48.15 -17.86
CA ALA A 375 45.41 -49.35 -17.94
C ALA A 375 46.16 -50.66 -17.62
N TRP A 376 45.43 -51.61 -17.04
CA TRP A 376 45.67 -53.05 -17.21
C TRP A 376 44.32 -53.77 -17.39
N ALA A 377 44.32 -54.84 -18.19
CA ALA A 377 43.15 -55.67 -18.48
C ALA A 377 43.19 -56.98 -17.67
N GLY A 378 42.02 -57.58 -17.35
CA GLY A 378 41.98 -58.77 -16.50
C GLY A 378 40.62 -59.46 -16.38
N LEU A 379 40.30 -60.28 -17.38
CA LEU A 379 39.18 -61.23 -17.43
C LEU A 379 38.86 -62.02 -16.13
N ARG A 380 37.55 -62.16 -15.86
CA ARG A 380 36.83 -63.44 -15.58
C ARG A 380 37.02 -64.17 -14.22
N GLY A 381 36.01 -64.04 -13.36
CA GLY A 381 35.22 -65.20 -12.89
C GLY A 381 35.39 -65.70 -11.44
N THR A 382 34.25 -66.08 -10.83
CA THR A 382 34.07 -66.84 -9.55
C THR A 382 34.66 -66.21 -8.27
N GLY A 383 34.08 -66.38 -7.07
CA GLY A 383 32.87 -67.09 -6.64
C GLY A 383 32.71 -66.98 -5.10
N GLN A 384 31.70 -67.67 -4.52
CA GLN A 384 31.34 -67.69 -3.09
C GLN A 384 30.91 -66.32 -2.49
N VAL A 385 29.74 -66.13 -1.88
CA VAL A 385 28.97 -66.93 -0.88
C VAL A 385 29.53 -66.83 0.54
N GLY A 386 29.25 -65.69 1.19
CA GLY A 386 28.33 -65.65 2.34
C GLY A 386 28.87 -65.87 3.77
N ILE A 387 27.93 -65.73 4.71
CA ILE A 387 27.98 -66.01 6.17
C ILE A 387 28.46 -64.83 7.05
N SER A 388 27.45 -64.20 7.67
CA SER A 388 27.47 -63.41 8.93
C SER A 388 27.13 -64.40 10.10
N PRO A 389 26.91 -64.03 11.38
CA PRO A 389 26.90 -62.71 12.03
C PRO A 389 27.56 -62.68 13.44
N SER A 390 27.23 -61.63 14.21
CA SER A 390 27.41 -61.42 15.67
C SER A 390 28.66 -60.63 16.08
#